data_AF-A0A356TMV6-F1
#
_entry.id   AF-A0A356TMV6-F1
#
_cell.length_a   1.000
_cell.length_b   1.000
_cell.length_c   1.000
_cell.angle_alpha   90.00
_cell.angle_beta   90.00
_cell.angle_gamma   90.00
#
_symmetry.space_group_name_H-M   'P 1'
#
loop_
_entity.id
_entity.type
_entity.pdbx_description
1 polymer ?
#
loop_
_entity_poly.entity_id
_entity_poly.type
_entity_poly.pdbx_seq_one_letter_code
_entity_poly.pdbx_strand_id
1 'polypeptide(L)'
;MMRAHLLSISLLSLAQLLGASPAAAQDTAAQDTAAQDTAAQEEDPRVRAAAHFDRGITFFNEERYDAALAELARAYELAPAHQTLYNLARVHAALGHAVEATRAYERYLQEAGEEIDARRRREAQAALDEQRARVGHLMVRVDVSGATIAVDGVDVATTPLNVPIPLSAGTHTVEVHAPGREAVRRAVSIAGQTEERLEVSLREEVIPRGNLRVVSAIPEVQIAVDGEPVGVTPLTSTLPLRAGTHTVTAERAGYRSEERQVSIEEGAEVELRFDMRRSPNPAPDEIGRVRLELPDAPYLVQVDGEQMLGEALDLPVGAHEITLEVTDRQPYRGTLRVPPGSTVVIVPPLAWTLDARQRRLDEAASLRTQGLVLATAGGVTLAGGLAFLIWNEAEISGTDARVRAINAELQGRCVTEGFDSRCREIEAEGQALADDQQTQNVIRGVTIATTVVGGLVGGLGLVLWLTAPSEDDVDAAARARARVTIRPGQIALEGAF
;
A
#
# COMPACT_ATOMS: atom_id res chain seq x y z
N MET A 1 -66.51 35.10 -25.09
CA MET A 1 -65.40 35.75 -25.82
C MET A 1 -64.67 34.65 -26.61
N MET A 2 -64.76 34.74 -27.94
CA MET A 2 -64.19 33.90 -29.04
C MET A 2 -64.00 32.39 -28.77
N ARG A 3 -64.94 31.48 -29.10
CA ARG A 3 -65.36 30.89 -30.41
C ARG A 3 -64.23 30.20 -31.19
N ALA A 4 -64.38 29.05 -31.87
CA ALA A 4 -65.38 27.98 -31.94
C ALA A 4 -64.85 26.92 -32.95
N HIS A 5 -65.25 25.65 -32.76
CA HIS A 5 -65.71 24.66 -33.74
C HIS A 5 -65.02 24.35 -35.12
N LEU A 6 -64.86 23.03 -35.32
CA LEU A 6 -65.39 22.17 -36.42
C LEU A 6 -64.83 22.26 -37.86
N LEU A 7 -64.29 21.11 -38.29
CA LEU A 7 -64.68 20.25 -39.43
C LEU A 7 -64.88 20.85 -40.85
N SER A 8 -64.14 20.22 -41.77
CA SER A 8 -64.47 19.91 -43.18
C SER A 8 -64.51 21.04 -44.23
N ILE A 9 -63.81 20.83 -45.35
CA ILE A 9 -64.36 20.71 -46.72
C ILE A 9 -63.20 20.54 -47.72
N SER A 10 -63.38 19.59 -48.64
CA SER A 10 -62.52 19.30 -49.80
C SER A 10 -62.70 20.30 -50.96
N LEU A 11 -61.65 20.44 -51.78
CA LEU A 11 -61.61 20.45 -53.27
C LEU A 11 -60.80 21.59 -53.92
N LEU A 12 -59.90 21.12 -54.81
CA LEU A 12 -59.38 21.68 -56.07
C LEU A 12 -58.52 22.96 -56.13
N SER A 13 -57.27 22.71 -56.54
CA SER A 13 -56.63 23.24 -57.76
C SER A 13 -55.67 24.44 -57.68
N LEU A 14 -54.44 24.11 -58.12
CA LEU A 14 -53.57 24.85 -59.06
C LEU A 14 -52.44 25.73 -58.50
N ALA A 15 -51.27 25.46 -59.09
CA ALA A 15 -50.08 26.31 -59.29
C ALA A 15 -48.93 26.26 -58.26
N GLN A 16 -47.85 25.61 -58.73
CA GLN A 16 -46.43 25.95 -58.63
C GLN A 16 -45.79 26.23 -57.25
N LEU A 17 -44.76 25.48 -56.88
CA LEU A 17 -43.34 25.86 -57.03
C LEU A 17 -42.44 24.80 -56.36
N LEU A 18 -41.42 24.37 -57.11
CA LEU A 18 -40.12 23.78 -56.74
C LEU A 18 -40.01 22.74 -55.61
N GLY A 19 -39.56 21.54 -56.01
CA GLY A 19 -38.81 20.63 -55.15
C GLY A 19 -38.43 19.33 -55.86
N ALA A 20 -37.13 19.15 -56.13
CA ALA A 20 -36.36 17.93 -55.83
C ALA A 20 -35.22 17.64 -56.85
N SER A 21 -33.99 17.81 -56.35
CA SER A 21 -32.82 16.92 -56.53
C SER A 21 -32.16 16.84 -57.93
N PRO A 22 -31.06 16.09 -58.10
CA PRO A 22 -29.69 16.62 -58.10
C PRO A 22 -28.93 16.26 -59.39
N ALA A 23 -27.82 16.93 -59.70
CA ALA A 23 -26.76 16.33 -60.53
C ALA A 23 -25.50 17.19 -60.58
N ALA A 24 -24.40 16.51 -60.27
CA ALA A 24 -23.07 16.65 -60.86
C ALA A 24 -22.81 17.84 -61.81
N ALA A 25 -21.82 18.64 -61.44
CA ALA A 25 -20.90 19.23 -62.39
C ALA A 25 -19.50 19.24 -61.76
N GLN A 26 -18.61 18.47 -62.37
CA GLN A 26 -17.17 18.63 -62.29
C GLN A 26 -16.83 20.00 -62.87
N ASP A 27 -15.92 20.74 -62.24
CA ASP A 27 -15.02 21.58 -63.02
C ASP A 27 -13.64 21.64 -62.37
N THR A 28 -12.76 20.91 -63.03
CA THR A 28 -11.30 21.03 -63.13
C THR A 28 -10.82 22.48 -63.18
N ALA A 29 -10.15 22.96 -62.12
CA ALA A 29 -9.10 24.00 -62.21
C ALA A 29 -8.45 24.25 -60.83
N ALA A 30 -7.59 23.34 -60.38
CA ALA A 30 -6.67 23.62 -59.25
C ALA A 30 -5.47 22.65 -59.19
N GLN A 31 -5.00 22.17 -60.33
CA GLN A 31 -3.81 21.31 -60.41
C GLN A 31 -3.01 21.65 -61.66
N ASP A 32 -2.59 22.91 -61.81
CA ASP A 32 -1.57 23.25 -62.82
C ASP A 32 -0.71 24.46 -62.46
N THR A 33 -0.57 24.76 -61.16
CA THR A 33 0.30 25.86 -60.67
C THR A 33 1.29 25.37 -59.60
N ALA A 34 1.39 24.06 -59.40
CA ALA A 34 2.37 23.41 -58.52
C ALA A 34 3.49 22.67 -59.30
N ALA A 35 3.52 22.81 -60.62
CA ALA A 35 4.46 22.12 -61.52
C ALA A 35 5.29 23.07 -62.40
N GLN A 36 5.34 24.37 -62.08
CA GLN A 36 6.17 25.35 -62.78
C GLN A 36 7.28 25.99 -61.92
N ASP A 37 7.48 25.54 -60.68
CA ASP A 37 8.64 25.91 -59.85
C ASP A 37 9.62 24.75 -59.61
N THR A 38 9.32 23.57 -60.16
CA THR A 38 10.20 22.39 -60.16
C THR A 38 10.99 22.31 -61.46
N ALA A 39 11.53 23.45 -61.89
CA ALA A 39 12.49 23.55 -62.99
C ALA A 39 13.49 24.70 -62.77
N ALA A 40 13.77 25.04 -61.50
CA ALA A 40 15.13 25.48 -61.18
C ALA A 40 16.01 24.26 -61.47
N GLN A 41 16.65 24.29 -62.65
CA GLN A 41 17.63 23.32 -63.08
C GLN A 41 18.54 22.98 -61.88
N GLU A 42 18.82 21.70 -61.65
CA GLU A 42 20.00 21.32 -60.87
C GLU A 42 21.21 21.90 -61.62
N GLU A 43 21.50 23.17 -61.39
CA GLU A 43 22.67 23.84 -61.94
C GLU A 43 23.89 23.03 -61.49
N ASP A 44 24.74 22.71 -62.47
CA ASP A 44 26.00 22.01 -62.27
C ASP A 44 26.65 22.52 -60.98
N PRO A 45 26.97 21.64 -60.01
CA PRO A 45 27.64 22.04 -58.77
C PRO A 45 28.83 22.96 -58.98
N ARG A 46 29.55 22.84 -60.11
CA ARG A 46 30.65 23.74 -60.48
C ARG A 46 30.22 25.16 -60.80
N VAL A 47 29.08 25.34 -61.47
CA VAL A 47 28.49 26.67 -61.78
C VAL A 47 28.06 27.35 -60.48
N ARG A 48 27.40 26.62 -59.59
CA ARG A 48 27.04 27.12 -58.26
C ARG A 48 28.27 27.45 -57.42
N ALA A 49 29.28 26.57 -57.42
CA ALA A 49 30.54 26.81 -56.72
C ALA A 49 31.26 28.07 -57.23
N ALA A 50 31.27 28.32 -58.54
CA ALA A 50 31.84 29.53 -59.13
C ALA A 50 31.10 30.79 -58.65
N ALA A 51 29.77 30.78 -58.64
CA ALA A 51 28.98 31.90 -58.12
C ALA A 51 29.24 32.18 -56.63
N HIS A 52 29.35 31.12 -55.81
CA HIS A 52 29.76 31.23 -54.41
C HIS A 52 31.19 31.79 -54.28
N PHE A 53 32.13 31.31 -55.10
CA PHE A 53 33.50 31.79 -55.11
C PHE A 53 33.58 33.28 -55.42
N ASP A 54 32.91 33.76 -56.48
CA ASP A 54 32.92 35.16 -56.89
C ASP A 54 32.34 36.09 -55.81
N ARG A 55 31.24 35.67 -55.15
CA ARG A 55 30.70 36.40 -53.98
C ARG A 55 31.68 36.40 -52.82
N GLY A 56 32.33 35.27 -52.56
CA GLY A 56 33.37 35.14 -51.55
C GLY A 56 34.53 36.10 -51.76
N ILE A 57 35.03 36.23 -52.99
CA ILE A 57 36.08 37.20 -53.36
C ILE A 57 35.57 38.63 -53.21
N THR A 58 34.33 38.89 -53.61
CA THR A 58 33.71 40.21 -53.46
C THR A 58 33.66 40.62 -51.98
N PHE A 59 33.12 39.77 -51.11
CA PHE A 59 33.07 40.02 -49.67
C PHE A 59 34.46 40.14 -49.04
N PHE A 60 35.44 39.36 -49.52
CA PHE A 60 36.82 39.48 -49.04
C PHE A 60 37.42 40.86 -49.34
N ASN A 61 37.19 41.38 -50.55
CA ASN A 61 37.66 42.70 -50.96
C ASN A 61 36.93 43.84 -50.24
N GLU A 62 35.69 43.59 -49.80
CA GLU A 62 34.91 44.49 -48.92
C GLU A 62 35.30 44.38 -47.44
N GLU A 63 36.33 43.60 -47.08
CA GLU A 63 36.75 43.32 -45.69
C GLU A 63 35.67 42.64 -44.82
N ARG A 64 34.65 42.05 -45.47
CA ARG A 64 33.57 41.31 -44.81
C ARG A 64 33.95 39.84 -44.68
N TYR A 65 34.94 39.57 -43.85
CA TYR A 65 35.61 38.27 -43.81
C TYR A 65 34.71 37.11 -43.37
N ASP A 66 33.77 37.30 -42.45
CA ASP A 66 32.82 36.24 -42.05
C ASP A 66 31.91 35.81 -43.22
N ALA A 67 31.41 36.78 -43.98
CA ALA A 67 30.60 36.52 -45.17
C ALA A 67 31.43 35.87 -46.29
N ALA A 68 32.68 36.33 -46.46
CA ALA A 68 33.62 35.74 -47.39
C ALA A 68 33.93 34.27 -47.04
N LEU A 69 34.10 33.97 -45.75
CA LEU A 69 34.34 32.62 -45.26
C LEU A 69 33.17 31.70 -45.59
N ALA A 70 31.94 32.12 -45.29
CA ALA A 70 30.74 31.34 -45.56
C ALA A 70 30.59 31.01 -47.07
N GLU A 71 30.79 32.01 -47.94
CA GLU A 71 30.68 31.83 -49.39
C GLU A 71 31.81 30.96 -49.95
N LEU A 72 33.06 31.18 -49.55
CA LEU A 72 34.20 30.39 -50.02
C LEU A 72 34.18 28.96 -49.48
N ALA A 73 33.72 28.75 -48.26
CA ALA A 73 33.53 27.41 -47.70
C ALA A 73 32.48 26.66 -48.52
N ARG A 74 31.36 27.31 -48.84
CA ARG A 74 30.32 26.70 -49.67
C ARG A 74 30.81 26.41 -51.10
N ALA A 75 31.61 27.30 -51.68
CA ALA A 75 32.25 27.05 -52.97
C ALA A 75 33.13 25.81 -52.92
N TYR A 76 33.94 25.67 -51.87
CA TYR A 76 34.84 24.53 -51.69
C TYR A 76 34.09 23.20 -51.46
N GLU A 77 33.00 23.22 -50.70
CA GLU A 77 32.14 22.05 -50.51
C GLU A 77 31.51 21.56 -51.81
N LEU A 78 31.06 22.48 -52.66
CA LEU A 78 30.38 22.15 -53.92
C LEU A 78 31.36 21.68 -55.00
N ALA A 79 32.54 22.32 -55.10
CA ALA A 79 33.59 21.95 -56.04
C ALA A 79 34.97 22.22 -55.41
N PRO A 80 35.60 21.19 -54.79
CA PRO A 80 36.93 21.32 -54.21
C PRO A 80 37.95 21.76 -55.26
N ALA A 81 38.64 22.87 -55.00
CA ALA A 81 39.66 23.42 -55.87
C ALA A 81 40.77 24.09 -55.05
N HIS A 82 42.02 23.91 -55.46
CA HIS A 82 43.17 24.47 -54.74
C HIS A 82 43.16 26.01 -54.73
N GLN A 83 42.62 26.68 -55.76
CA GLN A 83 42.45 28.14 -55.76
C GLN A 83 41.55 28.61 -54.61
N THR A 84 40.49 27.86 -54.31
CA THR A 84 39.58 28.16 -53.19
C THR A 84 40.26 27.96 -51.85
N LEU A 85 41.13 26.94 -51.70
CA LEU A 85 41.93 26.75 -50.48
C LEU A 85 42.83 27.95 -50.17
N TYR A 86 43.50 28.51 -51.18
CA TYR A 86 44.34 29.71 -50.98
C TYR A 86 43.52 30.90 -50.49
N ASN A 87 42.31 31.10 -51.01
CA ASN A 87 41.44 32.18 -50.59
C ASN A 87 40.83 31.93 -49.20
N LEU A 88 40.42 30.71 -48.90
CA LEU A 88 40.01 30.30 -47.54
C LEU A 88 41.13 30.56 -46.53
N ALA A 89 42.37 30.21 -46.87
CA ALA A 89 43.53 30.46 -46.00
C ALA A 89 43.72 31.95 -45.70
N ARG A 90 43.58 32.82 -46.71
CA ARG A 90 43.65 34.28 -46.55
C ARG A 90 42.51 34.82 -45.68
N VAL A 91 41.30 34.30 -45.85
CA VAL A 91 40.13 34.72 -45.05
C VAL A 91 40.31 34.32 -43.59
N HIS A 92 40.72 33.07 -43.33
CA HIS A 92 41.04 32.62 -41.98
C HIS A 92 42.17 33.44 -41.35
N ALA A 93 43.21 33.78 -42.11
CA ALA A 93 44.30 34.63 -41.62
C ALA A 93 43.79 36.02 -41.20
N ALA A 94 42.91 36.63 -42.00
CA ALA A 94 42.30 37.93 -41.73
C ALA A 94 41.37 37.91 -40.50
N LEU A 95 40.64 36.80 -40.29
CA LEU A 95 39.83 36.56 -39.09
C LEU A 95 40.66 36.23 -37.84
N GLY A 96 41.97 36.01 -37.99
CA GLY A 96 42.84 35.58 -36.89
C GLY A 96 42.74 34.10 -36.55
N HIS A 97 42.04 33.31 -37.35
CA HIS A 97 41.92 31.85 -37.27
C HIS A 97 43.20 31.19 -37.81
N ALA A 98 44.31 31.36 -37.09
CA ALA A 98 45.65 30.97 -37.53
C ALA A 98 45.80 29.46 -37.74
N VAL A 99 45.10 28.63 -36.96
CA VAL A 99 45.12 27.16 -37.09
C VAL A 99 44.47 26.73 -38.40
N GLU A 100 43.28 27.25 -38.70
CA GLU A 100 42.52 26.99 -39.92
C GLU A 100 43.27 27.53 -41.15
N ALA A 101 43.85 28.73 -41.03
CA ALA A 101 44.66 29.33 -42.09
C ALA A 101 45.90 28.48 -42.40
N THR A 102 46.60 28.01 -41.38
CA THR A 102 47.76 27.10 -41.51
C THR A 102 47.36 25.84 -42.27
N ARG A 103 46.29 25.16 -41.84
CA ARG A 103 45.79 23.94 -42.52
C ARG A 103 45.40 24.22 -43.97
N ALA A 104 44.73 25.32 -44.26
CA ALA A 104 44.30 25.68 -45.61
C ALA A 104 45.50 25.99 -46.52
N TYR A 105 46.53 26.70 -46.03
CA TYR A 105 47.75 26.95 -46.79
C TYR A 105 48.58 25.69 -47.03
N GLU A 106 48.71 24.81 -46.03
CA GLU A 106 49.40 23.51 -46.18
C GLU A 106 48.74 22.66 -47.26
N ARG A 107 47.41 22.56 -47.21
CA ARG A 107 46.64 21.84 -48.24
C ARG A 107 46.76 22.49 -49.61
N TYR A 108 46.72 23.83 -49.70
CA TYR A 108 46.93 24.53 -50.97
C TYR A 108 48.28 24.20 -51.58
N LEU A 109 49.36 24.30 -50.81
CA LEU A 109 50.73 24.01 -51.26
C LEU A 109 50.91 22.55 -51.66
N GLN A 110 50.22 21.63 -50.96
CA GLN A 110 50.22 20.20 -51.27
C GLN A 110 49.43 19.89 -52.55
N GLU A 111 48.18 20.36 -52.66
CA GLU A 111 47.25 20.04 -53.75
C GLU A 111 47.63 20.75 -55.05
N ALA A 112 48.10 22.01 -54.99
CA ALA A 112 48.50 22.76 -56.17
C ALA A 112 49.79 22.21 -56.80
N GLY A 113 50.63 21.49 -56.04
CA GLY A 113 51.82 20.81 -56.55
C GLY A 113 52.65 21.70 -57.47
N GLU A 114 52.94 21.20 -58.68
CA GLU A 114 53.67 21.91 -59.74
C GLU A 114 52.81 22.80 -60.64
N GLU A 115 51.48 22.87 -60.43
CA GLU A 115 50.57 23.71 -61.22
C GLU A 115 50.74 25.21 -60.93
N ILE A 116 51.35 25.54 -59.79
CA ILE A 116 51.65 26.93 -59.38
C ILE A 116 53.11 27.30 -59.62
N ASP A 117 53.34 28.51 -60.10
CA ASP A 117 54.69 29.01 -60.35
C ASP A 117 55.50 29.21 -59.05
N ALA A 118 56.82 29.35 -59.21
CA ALA A 118 57.74 29.51 -58.07
C ALA A 118 57.47 30.77 -57.24
N ARG A 119 56.86 31.81 -57.80
CA ARG A 119 56.53 33.04 -57.08
C ARG A 119 55.32 32.83 -56.18
N ARG A 120 54.21 32.31 -56.73
CA ARG A 120 52.99 31.95 -55.98
C ARG A 120 53.29 30.99 -54.83
N ARG A 121 54.13 29.99 -55.08
CA ARG A 121 54.56 29.04 -54.04
C ARG A 121 55.32 29.74 -52.90
N ARG A 122 56.24 30.66 -53.21
CA ARG A 122 56.95 31.46 -52.18
C ARG A 122 56.02 32.36 -51.39
N GLU A 123 55.06 33.02 -52.05
CA GLU A 123 54.06 33.88 -51.40
C GLU A 123 53.21 33.07 -50.40
N ALA A 124 52.70 31.91 -50.81
CA ALA A 124 51.92 31.04 -49.95
C ALA A 124 52.74 30.42 -48.81
N GLN A 125 54.01 30.06 -49.06
CA GLN A 125 54.90 29.55 -48.01
C GLN A 125 55.19 30.62 -46.95
N ALA A 126 55.46 31.87 -47.36
CA ALA A 126 55.68 32.97 -46.42
C ALA A 126 54.44 33.25 -45.56
N ALA A 127 53.24 33.22 -46.17
CA ALA A 127 51.98 33.38 -45.45
C ALA A 127 51.72 32.21 -44.47
N LEU A 128 52.05 30.98 -44.87
CA LEU A 128 51.99 29.81 -44.00
C LEU A 128 52.91 29.96 -42.79
N ASP A 129 54.16 30.38 -43.01
CA ASP A 129 55.13 30.57 -41.93
C ASP A 129 54.70 31.68 -40.95
N GLU A 130 54.07 32.75 -41.46
CA GLU A 130 53.46 33.80 -40.64
C GLU A 130 52.31 33.25 -39.77
N GLN A 131 51.41 32.45 -40.33
CA GLN A 131 50.30 31.88 -39.56
C GLN A 131 50.79 30.83 -38.55
N ARG A 132 51.80 30.02 -38.90
CA ARG A 132 52.44 29.09 -37.96
C ARG A 132 53.07 29.81 -36.77
N ALA A 133 53.64 30.99 -36.98
CA ALA A 133 54.16 31.81 -35.87
C ALA A 133 53.07 32.26 -34.89
N ARG A 134 51.80 32.22 -35.29
CA ARG A 134 50.63 32.56 -34.48
C ARG A 134 49.89 31.35 -33.93
N VAL A 135 50.38 30.12 -34.12
CA VAL A 135 49.77 28.91 -33.56
C VAL A 135 50.57 28.46 -32.33
N GLY A 136 49.89 28.37 -31.19
CA GLY A 136 50.39 27.73 -29.98
C GLY A 136 49.72 26.37 -29.77
N HIS A 137 50.14 25.66 -28.73
CA HIS A 137 49.67 24.32 -28.41
C HIS A 137 49.22 24.26 -26.95
N LEU A 138 48.07 23.65 -26.69
CA LEU A 138 47.55 23.45 -25.34
C LEU A 138 47.53 21.97 -24.99
N MET A 139 48.29 21.59 -23.96
CA MET A 139 48.21 20.27 -23.34
C MET A 139 47.29 20.33 -22.14
N VAL A 140 46.11 19.71 -22.25
CA VAL A 140 45.15 19.59 -21.15
C VAL A 140 45.30 18.22 -20.49
N ARG A 141 45.53 18.21 -19.18
CA ARG A 141 45.52 17.00 -18.35
C ARG A 141 44.32 17.04 -17.43
N VAL A 142 43.52 15.98 -17.46
CA VAL A 142 42.36 15.80 -16.61
C VAL A 142 42.57 14.54 -15.78
N ASP A 143 42.16 14.57 -14.51
CA ASP A 143 42.27 13.45 -13.57
C ASP A 143 41.34 12.27 -13.88
N VAL A 144 40.39 12.45 -14.81
CA VAL A 144 39.48 11.39 -15.28
C VAL A 144 39.59 11.21 -16.81
N SER A 145 39.45 9.96 -17.26
CA SER A 145 39.37 9.62 -18.69
C SER A 145 37.95 9.78 -19.23
N GLY A 146 37.80 10.07 -20.52
CA GLY A 146 36.49 10.21 -21.17
C GLY A 146 35.82 11.58 -20.96
N ALA A 147 36.50 12.53 -20.31
CA ALA A 147 36.05 13.91 -20.25
C ALA A 147 36.16 14.58 -21.62
N THR A 148 35.11 15.29 -22.03
CA THR A 148 35.08 16.14 -23.22
C THR A 148 35.73 17.48 -22.90
N ILE A 149 36.59 17.94 -23.81
CA ILE A 149 37.23 19.25 -23.76
C ILE A 149 36.65 20.09 -24.88
N ALA A 150 36.01 21.19 -24.51
CA ALA A 150 35.55 22.22 -25.42
C ALA A 150 36.47 23.45 -25.33
N VAL A 151 36.77 24.06 -26.48
CA VAL A 151 37.49 25.33 -26.56
C VAL A 151 36.60 26.32 -27.30
N ASP A 152 36.34 27.47 -26.67
CA ASP A 152 35.44 28.52 -27.15
C ASP A 152 34.04 28.01 -27.51
N GLY A 153 33.57 26.99 -26.77
CA GLY A 153 32.26 26.37 -26.93
C GLY A 153 32.19 25.28 -28.00
N VAL A 154 33.31 24.92 -28.63
CA VAL A 154 33.40 23.82 -29.61
C VAL A 154 34.12 22.63 -29.00
N ASP A 155 33.50 21.45 -29.03
CA ASP A 155 34.13 20.20 -28.60
C ASP A 155 35.33 19.87 -29.52
N VAL A 156 36.53 19.88 -28.96
CA VAL A 156 37.77 19.69 -29.74
C VAL A 156 38.44 18.35 -29.47
N ALA A 157 38.25 17.77 -28.27
CA ALA A 157 38.92 16.53 -27.91
C ALA A 157 38.27 15.81 -26.71
N THR A 158 38.69 14.56 -26.48
CA THR A 158 38.30 13.75 -25.32
C THR A 158 39.56 13.21 -24.64
N THR A 159 39.56 13.17 -23.31
CA THR A 159 40.69 12.69 -22.51
C THR A 159 40.83 11.16 -22.51
N PRO A 160 42.06 10.62 -22.40
CA PRO A 160 43.33 11.33 -22.31
C PRO A 160 43.81 11.85 -23.68
N LEU A 161 44.44 13.03 -23.68
CA LEU A 161 45.07 13.58 -24.88
C LEU A 161 46.45 12.96 -25.10
N ASN A 162 46.70 12.49 -26.33
CA ASN A 162 48.01 12.02 -26.78
C ASN A 162 48.80 13.10 -27.53
N VAL A 163 48.13 14.14 -28.03
CA VAL A 163 48.74 15.29 -28.72
C VAL A 163 48.16 16.60 -28.18
N PRO A 164 48.96 17.68 -28.09
CA PRO A 164 48.44 19.01 -27.74
C PRO A 164 47.40 19.52 -28.74
N ILE A 165 46.44 20.32 -28.28
CA ILE A 165 45.43 20.98 -29.11
C ILE A 165 46.06 22.25 -29.73
N PRO A 166 46.17 22.37 -31.06
CA PRO A 166 46.65 23.59 -31.68
C PRO A 166 45.60 24.69 -31.54
N LEU A 167 46.02 25.86 -31.08
CA LEU A 167 45.16 27.04 -30.87
C LEU A 167 45.82 28.28 -31.47
N SER A 168 45.00 29.22 -31.93
CA SER A 168 45.50 30.53 -32.37
C SER A 168 46.06 31.30 -31.18
N ALA A 169 47.02 32.19 -31.38
CA ALA A 169 47.53 33.04 -30.31
C ALA A 169 46.42 33.99 -29.82
N GLY A 170 46.13 33.99 -28.53
CA GLY A 170 44.98 34.69 -27.97
C GLY A 170 44.54 34.15 -26.61
N THR A 171 43.39 34.61 -26.12
CA THR A 171 42.75 34.06 -24.93
C THR A 171 41.62 33.14 -25.36
N HIS A 172 41.66 31.90 -24.89
CA HIS A 172 40.67 30.86 -25.18
C HIS A 172 39.95 30.45 -23.90
N THR A 173 38.65 30.16 -24.01
CA THR A 173 37.87 29.57 -22.93
C THR A 173 37.86 28.07 -23.09
N VAL A 174 38.51 27.36 -22.17
CA VAL A 174 38.55 25.89 -22.11
C VAL A 174 37.50 25.43 -21.11
N GLU A 175 36.60 24.56 -21.55
CA GLU A 175 35.61 23.90 -20.70
C GLU A 175 35.85 22.39 -20.72
N VAL A 176 35.88 21.79 -19.54
CA VAL A 176 36.06 20.35 -19.37
C VAL A 176 34.82 19.79 -18.68
N HIS A 177 34.17 18.82 -19.32
CA HIS A 177 32.96 18.18 -18.83
C HIS A 177 33.14 16.66 -18.79
N ALA A 178 32.63 16.02 -17.74
CA ALA A 178 32.52 14.57 -17.65
C ALA A 178 31.20 14.17 -16.97
N PRO A 179 30.60 13.02 -17.31
CA PRO A 179 29.38 12.55 -16.66
C PRO A 179 29.54 12.39 -15.13
N GLY A 180 28.58 12.93 -14.37
CA GLY A 180 28.57 12.86 -12.90
C GLY A 180 29.63 13.74 -12.22
N ARG A 181 30.19 14.72 -12.94
CA ARG A 181 31.23 15.63 -12.46
C ARG A 181 30.83 17.07 -12.75
N GLU A 182 31.24 17.98 -11.88
CA GLU A 182 31.07 19.42 -12.08
C GLU A 182 31.97 19.90 -13.23
N ALA A 183 31.40 20.61 -14.22
CA ALA A 183 32.15 21.13 -15.35
C ALA A 183 33.10 22.26 -14.91
N VAL A 184 34.32 22.28 -15.44
CA VAL A 184 35.32 23.31 -15.12
C VAL A 184 35.57 24.17 -16.34
N ARG A 185 35.36 25.49 -16.19
CA ARG A 185 35.68 26.51 -17.20
C ARG A 185 36.90 27.34 -16.79
N ARG A 186 37.85 27.53 -17.72
CA ARG A 186 39.09 28.28 -17.52
C ARG A 186 39.42 29.13 -18.75
N ALA A 187 39.80 30.38 -18.53
CA ALA A 187 40.42 31.20 -19.56
C ALA A 187 41.93 30.90 -19.59
N VAL A 188 42.46 30.56 -20.76
CA VAL A 188 43.88 30.26 -20.98
C VAL A 188 44.41 31.20 -22.05
N SER A 189 45.54 31.85 -21.80
CA SER A 189 46.22 32.68 -22.79
C SER A 189 47.28 31.84 -23.49
N ILE A 190 47.18 31.71 -24.81
CA ILE A 190 48.07 30.96 -25.67
C ILE A 190 48.95 31.95 -26.45
N ALA A 191 50.26 31.79 -26.36
CA ALA A 191 51.20 32.50 -27.23
C ALA A 191 51.53 31.65 -28.46
N GLY A 192 51.85 32.31 -29.58
CA GLY A 192 52.31 31.62 -30.78
C GLY A 192 53.62 30.88 -30.52
N GLN A 193 53.78 29.70 -31.11
CA GLN A 193 54.96 28.84 -31.01
C GLN A 193 55.29 28.34 -29.59
N THR A 194 54.39 28.48 -28.62
CA THR A 194 54.56 27.91 -27.27
C THR A 194 53.67 26.70 -27.04
N GLU A 195 54.00 25.92 -26.00
CA GLU A 195 53.14 24.87 -25.45
C GLU A 195 52.72 25.29 -24.04
N GLU A 196 51.43 25.52 -23.85
CA GLU A 196 50.83 25.79 -22.54
C GLU A 196 50.26 24.51 -21.93
N ARG A 197 50.26 24.43 -20.60
CA ARG A 197 49.75 23.27 -19.86
C ARG A 197 48.63 23.70 -18.93
N LEU A 198 47.49 23.02 -19.06
CA LEU A 198 46.35 23.17 -18.17
C LEU A 198 46.08 21.85 -17.45
N GLU A 199 46.18 21.85 -16.13
CA GLU A 199 45.78 20.73 -15.30
C GLU A 199 44.39 21.00 -14.70
N VAL A 200 43.47 20.06 -14.87
CA VAL A 200 42.09 20.15 -14.40
C VAL A 200 41.78 18.93 -13.55
N SER A 201 41.22 19.17 -12.37
CA SER A 201 40.67 18.12 -11.52
C SER A 201 39.16 18.29 -11.42
N LEU A 202 38.41 17.26 -11.82
CA LEU A 202 36.95 17.29 -11.81
C LEU A 202 36.40 16.72 -10.51
N ARG A 203 35.61 17.53 -9.79
CA ARG A 203 34.92 17.09 -8.58
C ARG A 203 33.67 16.31 -8.93
N GLU A 204 33.32 15.35 -8.08
CA GLU A 204 32.02 14.68 -8.18
C GLU A 204 30.90 15.69 -8.02
N GLU A 205 29.92 15.59 -8.90
CA GLU A 205 28.71 16.39 -8.81
C GLU A 205 27.89 15.86 -7.62
N VAL A 206 27.92 16.61 -6.51
CA VAL A 206 27.09 16.30 -5.35
C VAL A 206 25.67 16.72 -5.69
N ILE A 207 24.82 15.76 -6.04
CA ILE A 207 23.39 16.00 -6.14
C ILE A 207 22.86 16.11 -4.70
N PRO A 208 22.44 17.29 -4.22
CA PRO A 208 21.92 17.42 -2.87
C PRO A 208 20.71 16.52 -2.71
N ARG A 209 20.66 15.77 -1.61
CA ARG A 209 19.58 14.84 -1.28
C ARG A 209 19.12 15.03 0.15
N GLY A 210 17.84 14.77 0.39
CA GLY A 210 17.27 14.60 1.72
C GLY A 210 16.51 13.28 1.80
N ASN A 211 15.87 13.04 2.94
CA ASN A 211 15.10 11.84 3.23
C ASN A 211 13.64 12.20 3.50
N LEU A 212 12.72 11.47 2.88
CA LEU A 212 11.30 11.57 3.15
C LEU A 212 10.85 10.36 3.97
N ARG A 213 10.31 10.60 5.16
CA ARG A 213 9.64 9.61 6.00
C ARG A 213 8.14 9.67 5.75
N VAL A 214 7.57 8.64 5.12
CA VAL A 214 6.12 8.58 4.89
C VAL A 214 5.45 7.75 5.97
N VAL A 215 4.41 8.29 6.60
CA VAL A 215 3.67 7.65 7.69
C VAL A 215 2.20 7.57 7.34
N SER A 216 1.60 6.39 7.50
CA SER A 216 0.16 6.16 7.43
C SER A 216 -0.21 5.12 8.49
N ALA A 217 -1.33 5.34 9.18
CA ALA A 217 -1.91 4.35 10.08
C ALA A 217 -2.57 3.18 9.31
N ILE A 218 -2.96 3.42 8.06
CA ILE A 218 -3.58 2.43 7.19
C ILE A 218 -2.48 1.57 6.55
N PRO A 219 -2.53 0.23 6.67
CA PRO A 219 -1.57 -0.67 6.02
C PRO A 219 -1.84 -0.76 4.51
N GLU A 220 -0.89 -1.27 3.73
CA GLU A 220 -1.02 -1.54 2.30
C GLU A 220 -1.42 -0.31 1.45
N VAL A 221 -1.07 0.91 1.88
CA VAL A 221 -1.26 2.12 1.07
C VAL A 221 -0.10 2.23 0.10
N GLN A 222 -0.40 2.26 -1.20
CA GLN A 222 0.59 2.47 -2.25
C GLN A 222 1.05 3.92 -2.23
N ILE A 223 2.36 4.11 -2.10
CA ILE A 223 3.00 5.42 -2.16
C ILE A 223 3.71 5.55 -3.51
N ALA A 224 3.56 6.70 -4.16
CA ALA A 224 4.36 7.10 -5.32
C ALA A 224 4.93 8.49 -5.11
N VAL A 225 6.10 8.74 -5.69
CA VAL A 225 6.77 10.05 -5.68
C VAL A 225 7.00 10.47 -7.12
N ASP A 226 6.53 11.66 -7.49
CA ASP A 226 6.56 12.21 -8.85
C ASP A 226 5.96 11.26 -9.90
N GLY A 227 4.95 10.47 -9.51
CA GLY A 227 4.27 9.49 -10.35
C GLY A 227 4.91 8.09 -10.34
N GLU A 228 6.10 7.91 -9.76
CA GLU A 228 6.78 6.62 -9.69
C GLU A 228 6.44 5.87 -8.38
N PRO A 229 5.91 4.63 -8.43
CA PRO A 229 5.62 3.83 -7.24
C PRO A 229 6.89 3.49 -6.44
N VAL A 230 6.93 3.87 -5.16
CA VAL A 230 8.10 3.68 -4.29
C VAL A 230 7.93 2.57 -3.25
N GLY A 231 6.70 2.19 -2.91
CA GLY A 231 6.42 1.11 -1.98
C GLY A 231 5.04 1.18 -1.34
N VAL A 232 4.78 0.30 -0.37
CA VAL A 232 3.51 0.22 0.35
C VAL A 232 3.71 0.42 1.85
N THR A 233 2.72 1.00 2.54
CA THR A 233 2.81 1.24 3.99
C THR A 233 2.63 -0.05 4.81
N PRO A 234 3.27 -0.17 5.98
CA PRO A 234 4.30 0.73 6.51
C PRO A 234 5.64 0.56 5.77
N LEU A 235 6.26 1.68 5.38
CA LEU A 235 7.60 1.64 4.80
C LEU A 235 8.64 1.37 5.90
N THR A 236 9.59 0.48 5.63
CA THR A 236 10.64 0.08 6.59
C THR A 236 11.81 1.06 6.64
N SER A 237 11.92 1.98 5.69
CA SER A 237 13.01 2.96 5.58
C SER A 237 12.50 4.28 5.00
N THR A 238 13.29 5.35 5.19
CA THR A 238 13.06 6.64 4.56
C THR A 238 13.40 6.60 3.08
N LEU A 239 12.73 7.43 2.28
CA LEU A 239 12.93 7.52 0.84
C LEU A 239 13.97 8.62 0.53
N PRO A 240 15.14 8.30 -0.04
CA PRO A 240 16.11 9.30 -0.43
C PRO A 240 15.63 10.03 -1.69
N LEU A 241 15.41 11.34 -1.58
CA LEU A 241 14.93 12.19 -2.67
C LEU A 241 15.96 13.28 -2.99
N ARG A 242 15.95 13.81 -4.22
CA ARG A 242 16.76 14.98 -4.58
C ARG A 242 16.26 16.18 -3.79
N ALA A 243 17.12 17.18 -3.58
CA ALA A 243 16.64 18.44 -3.04
C ALA A 243 15.72 19.13 -4.07
N GLY A 244 14.59 19.66 -3.60
CA GLY A 244 13.55 20.25 -4.43
C GLY A 244 12.14 19.85 -3.97
N THR A 245 11.14 20.31 -4.73
CA THR A 245 9.74 19.98 -4.49
C THR A 245 9.38 18.66 -5.17
N HIS A 246 8.80 17.74 -4.41
CA HIS A 246 8.31 16.46 -4.87
C HIS A 246 6.81 16.34 -4.63
N THR A 247 6.10 15.70 -5.55
CA THR A 247 4.69 15.34 -5.37
C THR A 247 4.61 13.91 -4.87
N VAL A 248 3.96 13.68 -3.73
CA VAL A 248 3.79 12.38 -3.12
C VAL A 248 2.31 12.01 -3.15
N THR A 249 1.99 10.88 -3.76
CA THR A 249 0.63 10.36 -3.81
C THR A 249 0.50 9.12 -2.94
N ALA A 250 -0.67 8.97 -2.32
CA ALA A 250 -1.04 7.84 -1.49
C ALA A 250 -2.38 7.27 -1.96
N GLU A 251 -2.38 6.01 -2.37
CA GLU A 251 -3.53 5.35 -2.99
C GLU A 251 -3.80 3.99 -2.36
N ARG A 252 -5.08 3.68 -2.14
CA ARG A 252 -5.53 2.36 -1.70
C ARG A 252 -6.99 2.16 -2.09
N ALA A 253 -7.31 0.99 -2.64
CA ALA A 253 -8.69 0.61 -3.01
C ALA A 253 -9.65 0.79 -1.83
N GLY A 254 -10.82 1.40 -2.09
CA GLY A 254 -11.82 1.72 -1.06
C GLY A 254 -11.48 2.92 -0.17
N TYR A 255 -10.35 3.60 -0.39
CA TYR A 255 -9.98 4.87 0.24
C TYR A 255 -9.92 5.99 -0.81
N ARG A 256 -10.00 7.24 -0.37
CA ARG A 256 -9.74 8.40 -1.24
C ARG A 256 -8.24 8.53 -1.45
N SER A 257 -7.82 8.68 -2.71
CA SER A 257 -6.44 9.06 -3.04
C SER A 257 -6.11 10.43 -2.45
N GLU A 258 -4.92 10.54 -1.84
CA GLU A 258 -4.37 11.82 -1.40
C GLU A 258 -3.11 12.16 -2.19
N GLU A 259 -2.93 13.44 -2.50
CA GLU A 259 -1.73 13.98 -3.12
C GLU A 259 -1.22 15.16 -2.29
N ARG A 260 0.09 15.21 -2.04
CA ARG A 260 0.74 16.29 -1.28
C ARG A 260 2.06 16.66 -1.90
N GLN A 261 2.36 17.95 -1.89
CA GLN A 261 3.70 18.44 -2.25
C GLN A 261 4.57 18.56 -1.00
N VAL A 262 5.83 18.16 -1.11
CA VAL A 262 6.84 18.26 -0.05
C VAL A 262 8.11 18.87 -0.62
N SER A 263 8.70 19.82 0.10
CA SER A 263 10.02 20.37 -0.24
C SER A 263 11.08 19.62 0.56
N ILE A 264 12.06 19.07 -0.14
CA ILE A 264 13.19 18.34 0.44
C ILE A 264 14.42 19.24 0.32
N GLU A 265 15.08 19.50 1.45
CA GLU A 265 16.35 20.23 1.50
C GLU A 265 17.53 19.27 1.62
N GLU A 266 18.73 19.74 1.31
CA GLU A 266 19.96 18.95 1.43
C GLU A 266 20.17 18.49 2.89
N GLY A 267 20.34 17.18 3.08
CA GLY A 267 20.55 16.55 4.37
C GLY A 267 19.33 16.52 5.31
N ALA A 268 18.20 17.13 4.91
CA ALA A 268 17.01 17.17 5.75
C ALA A 268 16.27 15.82 5.78
N GLU A 269 15.64 15.51 6.90
CA GLU A 269 14.64 14.45 7.01
C GLU A 269 13.26 15.08 7.23
N VAL A 270 12.34 14.86 6.30
CA VAL A 270 10.98 15.42 6.35
C VAL A 270 9.99 14.28 6.59
N GLU A 271 9.14 14.40 7.60
CA GLU A 271 8.03 13.47 7.81
C GLU A 271 6.76 13.97 7.10
N LEU A 272 6.18 13.12 6.25
CA LEU A 272 4.90 13.35 5.60
C LEU A 272 3.89 12.30 6.07
N ARG A 273 2.80 12.76 6.68
CA ARG A 273 1.72 11.90 7.18
C ARG A 273 0.51 11.92 6.25
N PHE A 274 -0.01 10.73 5.93
CA PHE A 274 -1.28 10.55 5.22
C PHE A 274 -2.34 10.01 6.16
N ASP A 275 -3.43 10.77 6.32
CA ASP A 275 -4.58 10.40 7.13
C ASP A 275 -5.69 9.87 6.21
N MET A 276 -5.43 8.69 5.63
CA MET A 276 -6.28 8.09 4.60
C MET A 276 -7.72 7.93 5.07
N ARG A 277 -8.67 8.45 4.29
CA ARG A 277 -10.12 8.35 4.59
C ARG A 277 -10.80 7.40 3.61
N ARG A 278 -11.72 6.57 4.12
CA ARG A 278 -12.54 5.69 3.28
C ARG A 278 -13.30 6.48 2.21
N SER A 279 -13.45 5.89 1.04
CA SER A 279 -14.28 6.43 -0.03
C SER A 279 -15.75 6.37 0.40
N PRO A 280 -16.55 7.44 0.21
CA PRO A 280 -17.98 7.42 0.50
C PRO A 280 -18.76 6.58 -0.52
N ASN A 281 -18.16 6.26 -1.67
CA ASN A 281 -18.78 5.45 -2.72
C ASN A 281 -17.72 4.53 -3.34
N PRO A 282 -17.26 3.51 -2.59
CA PRO A 282 -16.29 2.56 -3.11
C PRO A 282 -16.94 1.65 -4.15
N ALA A 283 -16.17 1.18 -5.13
CA ALA A 283 -16.68 0.22 -6.09
C ALA A 283 -17.00 -1.13 -5.41
N PRO A 284 -17.95 -1.93 -5.91
CA PRO A 284 -18.36 -3.18 -5.27
C PRO A 284 -17.22 -4.20 -5.07
N ASP A 285 -16.19 -4.16 -5.91
CA ASP A 285 -14.99 -4.99 -5.85
C ASP A 285 -13.91 -4.44 -4.91
N GLU A 286 -14.04 -3.18 -4.47
CA GLU A 286 -13.16 -2.55 -3.49
C GLU A 286 -13.62 -2.75 -2.04
N ILE A 287 -14.77 -3.38 -1.84
CA ILE A 287 -15.32 -3.70 -0.52
C ILE A 287 -15.54 -5.19 -0.33
N GLY A 288 -15.43 -5.63 0.92
CA GLY A 288 -15.85 -6.93 1.39
C GLY A 288 -16.65 -6.80 2.68
N ARG A 289 -17.43 -7.85 3.01
CA ARG A 289 -18.25 -7.88 4.22
C ARG A 289 -17.58 -8.72 5.28
N VAL A 290 -17.53 -8.21 6.50
CA VAL A 290 -16.98 -8.92 7.66
C VAL A 290 -18.09 -9.09 8.67
N ARG A 291 -18.31 -10.32 9.13
CA ARG A 291 -19.24 -10.64 10.21
C ARG A 291 -18.47 -11.14 11.42
N LEU A 292 -18.52 -10.40 12.51
CA LEU A 292 -17.93 -10.77 13.79
C LEU A 292 -18.92 -11.66 14.57
N GLU A 293 -18.48 -12.83 15.02
CA GLU A 293 -19.23 -13.63 16.00
C GLU A 293 -18.73 -13.29 17.40
N LEU A 294 -19.39 -12.33 18.04
CA LEU A 294 -19.05 -11.87 19.38
C LEU A 294 -19.95 -12.54 20.43
N PRO A 295 -19.47 -12.68 21.68
CA PRO A 295 -20.32 -13.04 22.81
C PRO A 295 -21.46 -12.04 23.00
N ASP A 296 -22.57 -12.49 23.60
CA ASP A 296 -23.69 -11.63 24.00
C ASP A 296 -23.30 -10.76 25.21
N ALA A 297 -22.56 -9.68 24.92
CA ALA A 297 -22.04 -8.72 25.88
C ALA A 297 -21.81 -7.37 25.18
N PRO A 298 -21.86 -6.23 25.90
CA PRO A 298 -21.50 -4.94 25.31
C PRO A 298 -20.06 -4.96 24.78
N TYR A 299 -19.89 -4.44 23.57
CA TYR A 299 -18.61 -4.41 22.87
C TYR A 299 -18.36 -3.07 22.17
N LEU A 300 -17.09 -2.79 21.92
CA LEU A 300 -16.60 -1.73 21.05
C LEU A 300 -15.70 -2.36 19.99
N VAL A 301 -15.97 -2.06 18.72
CA VAL A 301 -15.15 -2.49 17.58
C VAL A 301 -14.44 -1.28 17.01
N GLN A 302 -13.13 -1.37 16.82
CA GLN A 302 -12.36 -0.41 16.07
C GLN A 302 -11.66 -1.09 14.89
N VAL A 303 -11.75 -0.48 13.72
CA VAL A 303 -11.05 -0.93 12.50
C VAL A 303 -10.19 0.21 12.00
N ASP A 304 -8.88 -0.02 11.93
CA ASP A 304 -7.85 0.97 11.60
C ASP A 304 -7.94 2.25 12.44
N GLY A 305 -8.31 2.12 13.72
CA GLY A 305 -8.50 3.23 14.65
C GLY A 305 -9.85 3.94 14.57
N GLU A 306 -10.73 3.55 13.64
CA GLU A 306 -12.09 4.10 13.52
C GLU A 306 -13.10 3.20 14.25
N GLN A 307 -13.96 3.79 15.10
CA GLN A 307 -15.02 3.06 15.79
C GLN A 307 -16.13 2.64 14.81
N MET A 308 -16.43 1.36 14.80
CA MET A 308 -17.46 0.76 13.95
C MET A 308 -18.65 0.31 14.80
N LEU A 309 -19.87 0.43 14.24
CA LEU A 309 -21.10 -0.02 14.89
C LEU A 309 -21.57 -1.35 14.31
N GLY A 310 -21.89 -2.29 15.18
CA GLY A 310 -22.47 -3.59 14.83
C GLY A 310 -21.45 -4.68 14.50
N GLU A 311 -21.97 -5.89 14.25
CA GLU A 311 -21.18 -7.10 13.98
C GLU A 311 -20.93 -7.32 12.48
N ALA A 312 -21.71 -6.69 11.61
CA ALA A 312 -21.57 -6.78 10.15
C ALA A 312 -20.98 -5.47 9.62
N LEU A 313 -19.74 -5.53 9.14
CA LEU A 313 -18.96 -4.39 8.70
C LEU A 313 -18.67 -4.52 7.21
N ASP A 314 -19.03 -3.49 6.44
CA ASP A 314 -18.56 -3.36 5.06
C ASP A 314 -17.24 -2.58 5.11
N LEU A 315 -16.14 -3.24 4.75
CA LEU A 315 -14.79 -2.71 4.85
C LEU A 315 -14.11 -2.73 3.46
N PRO A 316 -13.17 -1.80 3.20
CA PRO A 316 -12.31 -1.90 2.04
C PRO A 316 -11.60 -3.26 1.94
N VAL A 317 -11.17 -3.62 0.75
CA VAL A 317 -10.36 -4.84 0.55
C VAL A 317 -8.95 -4.66 1.09
N GLY A 318 -8.31 -5.79 1.44
CA GLY A 318 -6.94 -5.82 1.93
C GLY A 318 -6.82 -5.99 3.43
N ALA A 319 -5.66 -5.68 3.98
CA ALA A 319 -5.37 -5.82 5.40
C ALA A 319 -5.98 -4.68 6.23
N HIS A 320 -6.50 -5.03 7.41
CA HIS A 320 -7.05 -4.11 8.39
C HIS A 320 -6.57 -4.49 9.79
N GLU A 321 -6.33 -3.49 10.63
CA GLU A 321 -6.10 -3.70 12.04
C GLU A 321 -7.45 -3.64 12.77
N ILE A 322 -7.77 -4.68 13.54
CA ILE A 322 -9.01 -4.73 14.33
C ILE A 322 -8.66 -4.74 15.81
N THR A 323 -9.30 -3.85 16.56
CA THR A 323 -9.28 -3.84 18.02
C THR A 323 -10.70 -4.09 18.54
N LEU A 324 -10.83 -5.01 19.48
CA LEU A 324 -12.09 -5.41 20.09
C LEU A 324 -11.99 -5.27 21.60
N GLU A 325 -12.90 -4.50 22.17
CA GLU A 325 -13.10 -4.43 23.61
C GLU A 325 -14.48 -5.01 23.91
N VAL A 326 -14.53 -6.12 24.65
CA VAL A 326 -15.78 -6.79 25.02
C VAL A 326 -15.84 -6.87 26.53
N THR A 327 -17.00 -6.59 27.11
CA THR A 327 -17.19 -6.60 28.57
C THR A 327 -16.77 -7.95 29.16
N ASP A 328 -16.05 -7.93 30.29
CA ASP A 328 -15.45 -9.11 30.95
C ASP A 328 -14.41 -9.88 30.12
N ARG A 329 -14.00 -9.39 28.93
CA ARG A 329 -12.97 -10.02 28.08
C ARG A 329 -11.66 -9.25 28.12
N GLN A 330 -10.56 -9.95 27.85
CA GLN A 330 -9.31 -9.29 27.50
C GLN A 330 -9.47 -8.52 26.17
N PRO A 331 -8.89 -7.32 26.05
CA PRO A 331 -8.89 -6.59 24.79
C PRO A 331 -8.16 -7.40 23.73
N TYR A 332 -8.72 -7.49 22.54
CA TYR A 332 -8.12 -8.22 21.42
C TYR A 332 -7.66 -7.25 20.36
N ARG A 333 -6.42 -7.45 19.88
CA ARG A 333 -5.84 -6.73 18.74
C ARG A 333 -5.31 -7.74 17.75
N GLY A 334 -5.71 -7.62 16.49
CA GLY A 334 -5.25 -8.52 15.43
C GLY A 334 -5.37 -7.90 14.05
N THR A 335 -4.84 -8.62 13.06
CA THR A 335 -4.98 -8.23 11.65
C THR A 335 -6.00 -9.11 10.95
N LEU A 336 -6.83 -8.49 10.13
CA LEU A 336 -7.82 -9.14 9.29
C LEU A 336 -7.54 -8.82 7.83
N ARG A 337 -7.56 -9.82 6.95
CA ARG A 337 -7.58 -9.60 5.50
C ARG A 337 -8.99 -9.74 4.95
N VAL A 338 -9.49 -8.68 4.32
CA VAL A 338 -10.83 -8.61 3.70
C VAL A 338 -10.72 -8.93 2.20
N PRO A 339 -11.33 -10.03 1.72
CA PRO A 339 -11.37 -10.38 0.31
C PRO A 339 -12.41 -9.55 -0.47
N PRO A 340 -12.21 -9.36 -1.79
CA PRO A 340 -13.15 -8.60 -2.63
C PRO A 340 -14.50 -9.31 -2.76
N GLY A 341 -15.59 -8.54 -2.62
CA GLY A 341 -16.97 -8.96 -2.94
C GLY A 341 -17.51 -10.15 -2.15
N SER A 342 -16.82 -10.59 -1.08
CA SER A 342 -17.17 -11.79 -0.32
C SER A 342 -17.39 -11.49 1.16
N THR A 343 -18.08 -12.40 1.84
CA THR A 343 -18.33 -12.31 3.28
C THR A 343 -17.39 -13.21 4.06
N VAL A 344 -16.66 -12.64 5.00
CA VAL A 344 -15.80 -13.35 5.96
C VAL A 344 -16.46 -13.36 7.32
N VAL A 345 -16.46 -14.52 7.98
CA VAL A 345 -16.91 -14.66 9.36
C VAL A 345 -15.69 -14.80 10.27
N ILE A 346 -15.61 -13.98 11.31
CA ILE A 346 -14.48 -13.95 12.25
C ILE A 346 -14.99 -14.31 13.63
N VAL A 347 -14.32 -15.26 14.27
CA VAL A 347 -14.56 -15.64 15.65
C VAL A 347 -13.31 -15.28 16.46
N PRO A 348 -13.24 -14.08 17.06
CA PRO A 348 -12.07 -13.65 17.81
C PRO A 348 -11.89 -14.53 19.07
N PRO A 349 -10.65 -14.96 19.38
CA PRO A 349 -10.38 -15.81 20.54
C PRO A 349 -10.35 -14.98 21.83
N LEU A 350 -11.52 -14.54 22.30
CA LEU A 350 -11.65 -13.66 23.47
C LEU A 350 -11.50 -14.46 24.78
N ALA A 351 -10.44 -14.19 25.55
CA ALA A 351 -10.25 -14.73 26.89
C ALA A 351 -11.00 -13.89 27.94
N TRP A 352 -11.32 -14.47 29.10
CA TRP A 352 -11.81 -13.72 30.26
C TRP A 352 -10.73 -12.79 30.82
N THR A 353 -11.12 -11.65 31.37
CA THR A 353 -10.21 -10.91 32.29
C THR A 353 -9.95 -11.74 33.55
N LEU A 354 -8.84 -11.46 34.24
CA LEU A 354 -8.47 -12.21 35.46
C LEU A 354 -9.60 -12.15 36.51
N ASP A 355 -10.14 -10.96 36.76
CA ASP A 355 -11.23 -10.78 37.72
C ASP A 355 -12.52 -11.47 37.28
N ALA A 356 -12.88 -11.38 35.99
CA ALA A 356 -14.08 -12.02 35.45
C ALA A 356 -13.98 -13.54 35.48
N ARG A 357 -12.77 -14.08 35.26
CA ARG A 357 -12.47 -15.51 35.39
C ARG A 357 -12.59 -15.95 36.84
N GLN A 358 -11.95 -15.22 37.76
CA GLN A 358 -11.96 -15.57 39.19
C GLN A 358 -13.38 -15.56 39.76
N ARG A 359 -14.20 -14.55 39.46
CA ARG A 359 -15.61 -14.50 39.89
C ARG A 359 -16.39 -15.76 39.47
N ARG A 360 -16.19 -16.21 38.23
CA ARG A 360 -16.87 -17.41 37.69
C ARG A 360 -16.36 -18.70 38.31
N LEU A 361 -15.06 -18.78 38.61
CA LEU A 361 -14.49 -19.92 39.35
C LEU A 361 -15.01 -19.96 40.78
N ASP A 362 -15.13 -18.81 41.46
CA ASP A 362 -15.67 -18.71 42.80
C ASP A 362 -17.16 -19.08 42.84
N GLU A 363 -17.95 -18.64 41.84
CA GLU A 363 -19.35 -19.06 41.67
C GLU A 363 -19.46 -20.57 41.45
N ALA A 364 -18.63 -21.15 40.58
CA ALA A 364 -18.60 -22.59 40.32
C ALA A 364 -18.19 -23.38 41.58
N ALA A 365 -17.17 -22.90 42.32
CA ALA A 365 -16.72 -23.51 43.57
C ALA A 365 -17.80 -23.43 44.66
N SER A 366 -18.52 -22.31 44.73
CA SER A 366 -19.66 -22.13 45.64
C SER A 366 -20.77 -23.14 45.34
N LEU A 367 -21.14 -23.31 44.06
CA LEU A 367 -22.14 -24.31 43.65
C LEU A 367 -21.70 -25.73 43.98
N ARG A 368 -20.44 -26.10 43.76
CA ARG A 368 -19.91 -27.42 44.14
C ARG A 368 -19.97 -27.63 45.65
N THR A 369 -19.60 -26.62 46.44
CA THR A 369 -19.60 -26.70 47.90
C THR A 369 -21.03 -26.84 48.44
N GLN A 370 -21.96 -26.01 47.95
CA GLN A 370 -23.38 -26.11 48.29
C GLN A 370 -23.97 -27.45 47.87
N GLY A 371 -23.66 -27.93 46.67
CA GLY A 371 -24.07 -29.24 46.17
C GLY A 371 -23.59 -30.38 47.06
N LEU A 372 -22.32 -30.38 47.46
CA LEU A 372 -21.75 -31.40 48.35
C LEU A 372 -22.40 -31.37 49.75
N VAL A 373 -22.62 -30.18 50.32
CA VAL A 373 -23.28 -30.02 51.63
C VAL A 373 -24.71 -30.55 51.58
N LEU A 374 -25.48 -30.21 50.54
CA LEU A 374 -26.85 -30.71 50.38
C LEU A 374 -26.88 -32.23 50.12
N ALA A 375 -25.96 -32.74 49.28
CA ALA A 375 -25.83 -34.17 48.99
C ALA A 375 -25.53 -34.97 50.26
N THR A 376 -24.58 -34.50 51.08
CA THR A 376 -24.19 -35.16 52.34
C THR A 376 -25.27 -35.05 53.40
N ALA A 377 -25.82 -33.87 53.65
CA ALA A 377 -26.90 -33.69 54.62
C ALA A 377 -28.16 -34.48 54.25
N GLY A 378 -28.56 -34.44 52.97
CA GLY A 378 -29.67 -35.23 52.45
C GLY A 378 -29.41 -36.73 52.53
N GLY A 379 -28.20 -37.18 52.18
CA GLY A 379 -27.78 -38.57 52.28
C GLY A 379 -27.77 -39.11 53.71
N VAL A 380 -27.27 -38.34 54.68
CA VAL A 380 -27.31 -38.71 56.12
C VAL A 380 -28.75 -38.78 56.61
N THR A 381 -29.59 -37.82 56.23
CA THR A 381 -31.02 -37.80 56.60
C THR A 381 -31.76 -38.99 56.02
N LEU A 382 -31.51 -39.33 54.75
CA LEU A 382 -32.06 -40.50 54.07
C LEU A 382 -31.63 -41.79 54.78
N ALA A 383 -30.31 -41.98 55.00
CA ALA A 383 -29.77 -43.19 55.61
C ALA A 383 -30.25 -43.37 57.06
N GLY A 384 -30.24 -42.30 57.85
CA GLY A 384 -30.75 -42.30 59.22
C GLY A 384 -32.26 -42.56 59.28
N GLY A 385 -33.04 -41.93 58.39
CA GLY A 385 -34.47 -42.17 58.26
C GLY A 385 -34.80 -43.61 57.87
N LEU A 386 -34.08 -44.18 56.89
CA LEU A 386 -34.22 -45.60 56.52
C LEU A 386 -33.83 -46.55 57.66
N ALA A 387 -32.71 -46.30 58.34
CA ALA A 387 -32.29 -47.09 59.49
C ALA A 387 -33.31 -47.03 60.63
N PHE A 388 -33.87 -45.84 60.90
CA PHE A 388 -34.92 -45.67 61.88
C PHE A 388 -36.21 -46.38 61.47
N LEU A 389 -36.62 -46.32 60.20
CA LEU A 389 -37.79 -47.07 59.70
C LEU A 389 -37.60 -48.58 59.87
N ILE A 390 -36.42 -49.11 59.57
CA ILE A 390 -36.11 -50.54 59.76
C ILE A 390 -36.19 -50.92 61.24
N TRP A 391 -35.60 -50.12 62.12
CA TRP A 391 -35.63 -50.35 63.57
C TRP A 391 -37.06 -50.24 64.13
N ASN A 392 -37.80 -49.20 63.75
CA ASN A 392 -39.17 -48.95 64.20
C ASN A 392 -40.16 -50.01 63.69
N GLU A 393 -39.99 -50.54 62.47
CA GLU A 393 -40.80 -51.66 61.97
C GLU A 393 -40.58 -52.93 62.80
N ALA A 394 -39.35 -53.17 63.26
CA ALA A 394 -39.06 -54.29 64.17
C ALA A 394 -39.81 -54.13 65.51
N GLU A 395 -39.85 -52.92 66.08
CA GLU A 395 -40.57 -52.63 67.34
C GLU A 395 -42.10 -52.69 67.17
N ILE A 396 -42.64 -52.11 66.09
CA ILE A 396 -44.06 -52.19 65.73
C ILE A 396 -44.49 -53.66 65.60
N SER A 397 -43.67 -54.50 64.95
CA SER A 397 -44.00 -55.93 64.77
C SER A 397 -44.15 -56.69 66.11
N GLY A 398 -43.37 -56.31 67.12
CA GLY A 398 -43.50 -56.83 68.48
C GLY A 398 -44.75 -56.34 69.19
N THR A 399 -45.07 -55.04 69.03
CA THR A 399 -46.29 -54.43 69.56
C THR A 399 -47.54 -55.08 68.95
N ASP A 400 -47.58 -55.26 67.63
CA ASP A 400 -48.65 -55.95 66.91
C ASP A 400 -48.84 -57.40 67.36
N ALA A 401 -47.74 -58.12 67.63
CA ALA A 401 -47.81 -59.49 68.16
C ALA A 401 -48.45 -59.52 69.55
N ARG A 402 -48.14 -58.53 70.40
CA ARG A 402 -48.72 -58.39 71.75
C ARG A 402 -50.18 -57.96 71.71
N VAL A 403 -50.55 -57.03 70.82
CA VAL A 403 -51.95 -56.67 70.56
C VAL A 403 -52.75 -57.89 70.11
N ARG A 404 -52.22 -58.72 69.19
CA ARG A 404 -52.88 -59.97 68.77
C ARG A 404 -53.04 -60.96 69.93
N ALA A 405 -52.03 -61.10 70.79
CA ALA A 405 -52.09 -61.98 71.96
C ALA A 405 -53.14 -61.51 72.99
N ILE A 406 -53.16 -60.20 73.28
CA ILE A 406 -54.16 -59.57 74.17
C ILE A 406 -55.56 -59.75 73.60
N ASN A 407 -55.77 -59.49 72.31
CA ASN A 407 -57.08 -59.69 71.66
C ASN A 407 -57.55 -61.14 71.72
N ALA A 408 -56.64 -62.11 71.55
CA ALA A 408 -56.96 -63.52 71.67
C ALA A 408 -57.34 -63.93 73.10
N GLU A 409 -56.64 -63.42 74.12
CA GLU A 409 -56.97 -63.67 75.53
C GLU A 409 -58.29 -62.99 75.94
N LEU A 410 -58.53 -61.76 75.48
CA LEU A 410 -59.78 -61.03 75.73
C LEU A 410 -60.98 -61.77 75.12
N GLN A 411 -60.88 -62.24 73.88
CA GLN A 411 -61.93 -63.02 73.22
C GLN A 411 -62.10 -64.43 73.81
N GLY A 412 -61.00 -65.10 74.14
CA GLY A 412 -60.99 -66.50 74.56
C GLY A 412 -61.31 -66.72 76.03
N ARG A 413 -61.10 -65.72 76.89
CA ARG A 413 -61.30 -65.81 78.35
C ARG A 413 -62.36 -64.82 78.83
N CYS A 414 -62.20 -63.54 78.55
CA CYS A 414 -63.05 -62.49 79.14
C CYS A 414 -64.46 -62.44 78.57
N VAL A 415 -64.64 -62.83 77.30
CA VAL A 415 -65.96 -62.87 76.63
C VAL A 415 -66.69 -64.18 76.89
N THR A 416 -65.97 -65.30 77.04
CA THR A 416 -66.52 -66.67 77.11
C THR A 416 -66.65 -67.22 78.52
N GLU A 417 -65.72 -66.91 79.43
CA GLU A 417 -65.64 -67.49 80.79
C GLU A 417 -66.11 -66.52 81.91
N GLY A 418 -66.34 -65.25 81.57
CA GLY A 418 -66.83 -64.22 82.50
C GLY A 418 -65.79 -63.15 82.85
N PHE A 419 -66.25 -61.93 83.10
CA PHE A 419 -65.40 -60.75 83.24
C PHE A 419 -64.94 -60.55 84.69
N ASP A 420 -63.67 -60.85 84.98
CA ASP A 420 -63.07 -60.76 86.31
C ASP A 420 -62.11 -59.56 86.47
N SER A 421 -61.36 -59.50 87.57
CA SER A 421 -60.35 -58.46 87.79
C SER A 421 -59.21 -58.52 86.78
N ARG A 422 -58.89 -59.70 86.24
CA ARG A 422 -57.84 -59.87 85.23
C ARG A 422 -58.26 -59.27 83.90
N CYS A 423 -59.53 -59.38 83.53
CA CYS A 423 -60.06 -58.76 82.32
C CYS A 423 -59.97 -57.23 82.32
N ARG A 424 -60.13 -56.59 83.48
CA ARG A 424 -59.91 -55.13 83.63
C ARG A 424 -58.45 -54.73 83.48
N GLU A 425 -57.52 -55.54 83.96
CA GLU A 425 -56.08 -55.32 83.75
C GLU A 425 -55.73 -55.43 82.26
N ILE A 426 -56.27 -56.44 81.57
CA ILE A 426 -56.02 -56.66 80.14
C ILE A 426 -56.61 -55.53 79.29
N GLU A 427 -57.80 -55.02 79.62
CA GLU A 427 -58.39 -53.87 78.93
C GLU A 427 -57.57 -52.59 79.10
N ALA A 428 -57.06 -52.33 80.32
CA ALA A 428 -56.16 -51.20 80.58
C ALA A 428 -54.81 -51.36 79.84
N GLU A 429 -54.27 -52.58 79.77
CA GLU A 429 -53.07 -52.88 78.97
C GLU A 429 -53.35 -52.65 77.47
N GLY A 430 -54.50 -53.09 76.96
CA GLY A 430 -54.93 -52.86 75.58
C GLY A 430 -55.08 -51.39 75.20
N GLN A 431 -55.65 -50.56 76.08
CA GLN A 431 -55.74 -49.10 75.86
C GLN A 431 -54.35 -48.45 75.83
N ALA A 432 -53.46 -48.84 76.74
CA ALA A 432 -52.08 -48.35 76.73
C ALA A 432 -51.32 -48.74 75.45
N LEU A 433 -51.56 -49.93 74.90
CA LEU A 433 -50.99 -50.36 73.61
C LEU A 433 -51.61 -49.61 72.41
N ALA A 434 -52.89 -49.24 72.46
CA ALA A 434 -53.53 -48.47 71.39
C ALA A 434 -52.97 -47.04 71.29
N ASP A 435 -52.74 -46.38 72.43
CA ASP A 435 -52.08 -45.07 72.50
C ASP A 435 -50.62 -45.14 72.03
N ASP A 436 -49.92 -46.23 72.35
CA ASP A 436 -48.57 -46.51 71.84
C ASP A 436 -48.58 -46.71 70.31
N GLN A 437 -49.54 -47.48 69.78
CA GLN A 437 -49.68 -47.70 68.34
C GLN A 437 -50.02 -46.41 67.56
N GLN A 438 -50.85 -45.53 68.11
CA GLN A 438 -51.11 -44.21 67.54
C GLN A 438 -49.83 -43.36 67.51
N THR A 439 -49.06 -43.36 68.59
CA THR A 439 -47.77 -42.64 68.69
C THR A 439 -46.76 -43.18 67.67
N GLN A 440 -46.64 -44.51 67.55
CA GLN A 440 -45.77 -45.17 66.58
C GLN A 440 -46.16 -44.86 65.12
N ASN A 441 -47.45 -44.77 64.80
CA ASN A 441 -47.93 -44.40 63.46
C ASN A 441 -47.60 -42.95 63.09
N VAL A 442 -47.73 -42.02 64.06
CA VAL A 442 -47.31 -40.63 63.86
C VAL A 442 -45.80 -40.54 63.64
N ILE A 443 -45.01 -41.23 64.48
CA ILE A 443 -43.55 -41.32 64.34
C ILE A 443 -43.15 -41.88 62.97
N ARG A 444 -43.81 -42.97 62.51
CA ARG A 444 -43.57 -43.55 61.18
C ARG A 444 -43.87 -42.55 60.07
N GLY A 445 -45.02 -41.86 60.13
CA GLY A 445 -45.42 -40.86 59.14
C GLY A 445 -44.42 -39.70 59.03
N VAL A 446 -43.99 -39.15 60.18
CA VAL A 446 -42.96 -38.11 60.23
C VAL A 446 -41.63 -38.62 59.68
N THR A 447 -41.21 -39.83 60.06
CA THR A 447 -39.94 -40.41 59.57
C THR A 447 -39.95 -40.60 58.06
N ILE A 448 -41.06 -41.11 57.48
CA ILE A 448 -41.19 -41.24 56.02
C ILE A 448 -41.06 -39.87 55.35
N ALA A 449 -41.78 -38.86 55.84
CA ALA A 449 -41.71 -37.51 55.29
C ALA A 449 -40.29 -36.94 55.35
N THR A 450 -39.59 -37.07 56.48
CA THR A 450 -38.21 -36.63 56.65
C THR A 450 -37.23 -37.40 55.74
N THR A 451 -37.44 -38.71 55.56
CA THR A 451 -36.62 -39.55 54.66
C THR A 451 -36.78 -39.10 53.20
N VAL A 452 -38.01 -38.84 52.76
CA VAL A 452 -38.30 -38.36 51.40
C VAL A 452 -37.67 -36.97 51.17
N VAL A 453 -37.81 -36.05 52.12
CA VAL A 453 -37.17 -34.73 52.04
C VAL A 453 -35.65 -34.87 52.00
N GLY A 454 -35.06 -35.73 52.83
CA GLY A 454 -33.64 -36.05 52.79
C GLY A 454 -33.18 -36.56 51.43
N GLY A 455 -33.94 -37.46 50.81
CA GLY A 455 -33.68 -37.96 49.46
C GLY A 455 -33.73 -36.87 48.38
N LEU A 456 -34.75 -35.99 48.42
CA LEU A 456 -34.87 -34.88 47.47
C LEU A 456 -33.75 -33.85 47.62
N VAL A 457 -33.43 -33.46 48.85
CA VAL A 457 -32.32 -32.53 49.16
C VAL A 457 -30.99 -33.13 48.72
N GLY A 458 -30.77 -34.42 49.02
CA GLY A 458 -29.58 -35.14 48.63
C GLY A 458 -29.42 -35.24 47.11
N GLY A 459 -30.51 -35.55 46.41
CA GLY A 459 -30.55 -35.59 44.95
C GLY A 459 -30.27 -34.24 44.30
N LEU A 460 -30.88 -33.16 44.79
CA LEU A 460 -30.60 -31.80 44.31
C LEU A 460 -29.14 -31.41 44.53
N GLY A 461 -28.59 -31.73 45.71
CA GLY A 461 -27.18 -31.51 46.01
C GLY A 461 -26.25 -32.24 45.04
N LEU A 462 -26.56 -33.50 44.72
CA LEU A 462 -25.80 -34.29 43.76
C LEU A 462 -25.83 -33.66 42.36
N VAL A 463 -27.00 -33.20 41.90
CA VAL A 463 -27.14 -32.52 40.61
C VAL A 463 -26.29 -31.26 40.57
N LEU A 464 -26.41 -30.39 41.57
CA LEU A 464 -25.61 -29.16 41.65
C LEU A 464 -24.11 -29.44 41.68
N TRP A 465 -23.67 -30.50 42.37
CA TRP A 465 -22.27 -30.88 42.44
C TRP A 465 -21.74 -31.40 41.09
N LEU A 466 -22.53 -32.22 40.38
CA LEU A 466 -22.13 -32.83 39.11
C LEU A 466 -22.21 -31.89 37.91
N THR A 467 -23.11 -30.89 37.94
CA THR A 467 -23.31 -29.94 36.82
C THR A 467 -22.61 -28.60 37.04
N ALA A 468 -21.99 -28.38 38.20
CA ALA A 468 -21.23 -27.17 38.44
C ALA A 468 -20.07 -27.06 37.42
N PRO A 469 -19.92 -25.92 36.74
CA PRO A 469 -18.95 -25.76 35.65
C PRO A 469 -17.54 -26.13 36.10
N SER A 470 -16.80 -26.92 35.32
CA SER A 470 -15.36 -27.14 35.51
C SER A 470 -14.55 -25.89 35.15
N GLU A 471 -13.25 -25.88 35.49
CA GLU A 471 -12.34 -24.81 35.06
C GLU A 471 -12.27 -24.75 33.53
N ASP A 472 -12.19 -25.91 32.87
CA ASP A 472 -12.25 -26.03 31.42
C ASP A 472 -13.58 -25.53 30.85
N ASP A 473 -14.72 -25.74 31.52
CA ASP A 473 -16.01 -25.20 31.09
C ASP A 473 -16.06 -23.67 31.18
N VAL A 474 -15.48 -23.09 32.22
CA VAL A 474 -15.36 -21.63 32.38
C VAL A 474 -14.51 -21.06 31.25
N ASP A 475 -13.36 -21.66 30.96
CA ASP A 475 -12.46 -21.21 29.90
C ASP A 475 -13.02 -21.52 28.49
N ALA A 476 -13.78 -22.60 28.32
CA ALA A 476 -14.48 -22.91 27.07
C ALA A 476 -15.65 -21.97 26.81
N ALA A 477 -16.39 -21.55 27.85
CA ALA A 477 -17.40 -20.50 27.76
C ALA A 477 -16.79 -19.13 27.42
N ALA A 478 -15.47 -18.99 27.53
CA ALA A 478 -14.80 -17.79 27.08
C ALA A 478 -14.82 -17.66 25.56
N ARG A 479 -14.56 -18.78 24.91
CA ARG A 479 -14.54 -18.90 23.46
C ARG A 479 -15.99 -18.93 22.98
N ALA A 480 -16.35 -18.02 22.07
CA ALA A 480 -17.61 -18.14 21.35
C ALA A 480 -17.68 -19.57 20.79
N ARG A 481 -18.80 -20.28 21.03
CA ARG A 481 -18.97 -21.68 20.61
C ARG A 481 -18.86 -21.75 19.09
N ALA A 482 -17.64 -21.97 18.59
CA ALA A 482 -17.36 -22.01 17.17
C ALA A 482 -18.07 -23.22 16.54
N ARG A 483 -19.04 -22.97 15.67
CA ARG A 483 -19.45 -23.96 14.67
C ARG A 483 -18.55 -23.73 13.46
N VAL A 484 -17.37 -24.35 13.49
CA VAL A 484 -16.39 -24.26 12.41
C VAL A 484 -17.01 -24.85 11.14
N THR A 485 -17.35 -23.99 10.18
CA THR A 485 -17.74 -24.41 8.83
C THR A 485 -16.54 -24.20 7.92
N ILE A 486 -15.69 -25.23 7.78
CA ILE A 486 -14.51 -25.18 6.92
C ILE A 486 -14.98 -25.21 5.46
N ARG A 487 -14.81 -24.10 4.73
CA ARG A 487 -14.79 -24.11 3.26
C ARG A 487 -13.33 -24.16 2.80
N PRO A 488 -12.99 -24.86 1.69
CA PRO A 488 -11.61 -24.93 1.22
C PRO A 488 -11.16 -23.56 0.68
N GLY A 489 -10.16 -22.94 1.31
CA GLY A 489 -9.49 -21.71 0.88
C GLY A 489 -9.65 -20.50 1.82
N GLN A 490 -8.60 -20.19 2.60
CA GLN A 490 -8.40 -19.05 3.54
C GLN A 490 -9.22 -19.15 4.86
N ILE A 491 -8.75 -18.71 6.04
CA ILE A 491 -8.04 -17.48 6.45
C ILE A 491 -7.17 -17.79 7.70
N ALA A 492 -5.99 -17.18 7.82
CA ALA A 492 -5.19 -17.19 9.05
C ALA A 492 -5.42 -15.88 9.83
N LEU A 493 -5.78 -15.98 11.10
CA LEU A 493 -5.75 -14.88 12.06
C LEU A 493 -4.44 -14.98 12.82
N GLU A 494 -3.56 -14.00 12.65
CA GLU A 494 -2.37 -13.82 13.49
C GLU A 494 -2.66 -12.68 14.46
N GLY A 495 -2.51 -12.94 15.75
CA GLY A 495 -2.76 -11.97 16.82
C GLY A 495 -1.92 -12.31 18.05
N ALA A 496 -1.55 -11.28 18.81
CA ALA A 496 -0.91 -11.41 20.11
C ALA A 496 -1.99 -11.31 21.21
N PHE A 497 -1.94 -12.22 22.18
CA PHE A 497 -2.82 -12.25 23.35
C PHE A 497 -2.26 -11.42 24.49
#